data_AF-A0AA88DXA0-F1
#
_entry.id   AF-A0AA88DXA0-F1
#
_cell.length_a   1.000
_cell.length_b   1.000
_cell.length_c   1.000
_cell.angle_alpha   90.00
_cell.angle_beta   90.00
_cell.angle_gamma   90.00
#
_symmetry.space_group_name_H-M   'P 1'
#
loop_
_entity.id
_entity.type
_entity.pdbx_description
1 polymer ?
#
loop_
_entity_poly.entity_id
_entity_poly.type
_entity_poly.pdbx_seq_one_letter_code
_entity_poly.pdbx_strand_id
1 'polypeptide(L)'
;MMSNLSVILTQNKLTGENFNDWKRNLLIVLNFEKHSFVLTKPRPPTPTIDAPDREFVALERWDNSNLRQIMDNLEEMFGEQTIQAKTDAIKGLMNCRQKIGTPIKEHMMKVMAYLSEAQANGAEIDAATQLVMVFQTLSKDFDLF
;
A
#
# COMPACT_ATOMS: atom_id res chain seq x y z
N MET A 1 19.38 -15.58 -17.42
CA MET A 1 18.04 -15.94 -17.95
C MET A 1 17.04 -15.19 -17.10
N MET A 2 16.10 -14.44 -17.69
CA MET A 2 15.03 -13.80 -16.90
C MET A 2 14.13 -14.91 -16.30
N SER A 3 13.73 -14.80 -15.04
CA SER A 3 12.80 -15.76 -14.43
C SER A 3 11.41 -15.58 -15.04
N ASN A 4 10.62 -16.65 -15.18
CA ASN A 4 9.24 -16.55 -15.68
C ASN A 4 8.40 -15.60 -14.80
N LEU A 5 8.75 -15.56 -13.51
CA LEU A 5 8.28 -14.62 -12.52
C LEU A 5 8.55 -13.15 -12.92
N SER A 6 9.79 -12.80 -13.27
CA SER A 6 10.13 -11.44 -13.75
C SER A 6 9.39 -11.06 -15.04
N VAL A 7 9.17 -12.01 -15.95
CA VAL A 7 8.46 -11.76 -17.22
C VAL A 7 7.00 -11.42 -16.97
N ILE A 8 6.31 -12.18 -16.13
CA ILE A 8 4.89 -11.92 -15.83
C ILE A 8 4.70 -10.64 -15.01
N LEU A 9 5.64 -10.32 -14.11
CA LEU A 9 5.56 -9.11 -13.30
C LEU A 9 5.83 -7.84 -14.11
N THR A 10 6.67 -7.92 -15.16
CA THR A 10 6.98 -6.78 -16.03
C THR A 10 6.03 -6.63 -17.22
N GLN A 11 5.57 -7.73 -17.82
CA GLN A 11 4.72 -7.72 -19.02
C GLN A 11 3.23 -7.63 -18.70
N ASN A 12 2.78 -8.18 -17.57
CA ASN A 12 1.38 -8.06 -17.12
C ASN A 12 1.32 -7.14 -15.91
N LYS A 13 1.60 -5.85 -16.12
CA LYS A 13 1.42 -4.87 -15.04
C LYS A 13 -0.02 -4.90 -14.52
N LEU A 14 -0.15 -5.01 -13.21
CA LEU A 14 -1.43 -4.97 -12.54
C LEU A 14 -2.05 -3.58 -12.71
N THR A 15 -3.30 -3.57 -13.16
CA THR A 15 -4.21 -2.43 -13.12
C THR A 15 -5.35 -2.78 -12.18
N GLY A 16 -6.06 -1.76 -11.66
CA GLY A 16 -7.21 -2.00 -10.77
C GLY A 16 -8.25 -2.95 -11.39
N GLU A 17 -8.43 -2.90 -12.70
CA GLU A 17 -9.41 -3.71 -13.44
C GLU A 17 -8.96 -5.15 -13.71
N ASN A 18 -7.65 -5.42 -13.82
CA ASN A 18 -7.13 -6.73 -14.22
C ASN A 18 -6.70 -7.62 -13.04
N PHE A 19 -7.04 -7.26 -11.80
CA PHE A 19 -6.58 -7.93 -10.58
C PHE A 19 -6.81 -9.44 -10.55
N ASN A 20 -7.99 -9.90 -10.97
CA ASN A 20 -8.32 -11.32 -10.94
C ASN A 20 -7.44 -12.13 -11.91
N ASP A 21 -7.23 -11.62 -13.12
CA ASP A 21 -6.41 -12.28 -14.15
C ASP A 21 -4.93 -12.22 -13.78
N TRP A 22 -4.47 -11.06 -13.28
CA TRP A 22 -3.12 -10.89 -12.79
C TRP A 22 -2.80 -11.85 -11.64
N LYS A 23 -3.68 -11.93 -10.63
CA LYS A 23 -3.55 -12.84 -9.49
C LYS A 23 -3.53 -14.29 -9.95
N ARG A 24 -4.40 -14.66 -10.89
CA ARG A 24 -4.43 -16.02 -11.48
C ARG A 24 -3.12 -16.35 -12.18
N ASN A 25 -2.60 -15.44 -13.01
CA ASN A 25 -1.34 -15.63 -13.72
C ASN A 25 -0.15 -15.74 -12.76
N LEU A 26 -0.09 -14.88 -11.74
CA LEU A 26 0.92 -14.94 -10.69
C LEU A 26 0.87 -16.28 -9.94
N LEU A 27 -0.33 -16.75 -9.55
CA LEU A 27 -0.50 -18.04 -8.88
C LEU A 27 -0.09 -19.22 -9.77
N ILE A 28 -0.35 -19.16 -11.08
CA ILE A 28 0.08 -20.20 -12.02
C ILE A 28 1.61 -20.29 -12.06
N VAL A 29 2.31 -19.16 -12.19
CA VAL A 29 3.78 -19.13 -12.21
C VAL A 29 4.36 -19.62 -10.90
N LEU A 30 3.83 -19.13 -9.78
CA LEU A 30 4.30 -19.54 -8.45
C LEU A 30 4.07 -21.03 -8.20
N ASN A 31 2.96 -21.59 -8.67
CA ASN A 31 2.74 -23.04 -8.60
C ASN A 31 3.74 -23.80 -9.47
N PHE A 32 3.97 -23.34 -10.70
CA PHE A 32 4.93 -23.95 -11.62
C PHE A 32 6.36 -23.93 -11.06
N GLU A 33 6.78 -22.81 -10.48
CA GLU A 33 8.09 -22.65 -9.87
C GLU A 33 8.17 -23.31 -8.47
N LYS A 34 7.08 -23.88 -7.93
CA LYS A 34 6.99 -24.47 -6.57
C LYS A 34 7.18 -23.47 -5.42
N HIS A 35 6.78 -22.22 -5.67
CA HIS A 35 6.86 -21.06 -4.79
C HIS A 35 5.50 -20.62 -4.21
N SER A 36 4.38 -21.22 -4.62
CA SER A 36 3.03 -20.79 -4.17
C SER A 36 2.79 -20.83 -2.66
N PHE A 37 3.63 -21.55 -1.93
CA PHE A 37 3.61 -21.56 -0.48
C PHE A 37 3.85 -20.17 0.12
N VAL A 38 4.60 -19.27 -0.55
CA VAL A 38 4.86 -17.88 -0.10
C VAL A 38 3.60 -17.01 0.01
N LEU A 39 2.55 -17.34 -0.76
CA LEU A 39 1.28 -16.59 -0.76
C LEU A 39 0.18 -17.26 0.08
N THR A 40 0.35 -18.53 0.42
CA THR A 40 -0.71 -19.36 1.00
C THR A 40 -0.43 -19.77 2.44
N LYS A 41 0.81 -19.64 2.89
CA LYS A 41 1.22 -19.95 4.26
C LYS A 41 1.82 -18.70 4.91
N PRO A 42 1.80 -18.57 6.24
CA PRO A 42 2.56 -17.52 6.92
C PRO A 42 4.07 -17.81 6.86
N ARG A 43 4.89 -16.75 6.93
CA ARG A 43 6.35 -16.87 7.09
C ARG A 43 6.66 -17.68 8.36
N PRO A 44 7.53 -18.70 8.29
CA PRO A 44 7.99 -19.41 9.48
C PRO A 44 8.65 -18.45 10.48
N PRO A 45 8.45 -18.64 11.81
CA PRO A 45 9.16 -17.85 12.80
C PRO A 45 10.67 -18.13 12.75
N THR A 46 11.48 -17.17 13.20
CA THR A 46 12.92 -17.40 13.36
C THR A 46 13.16 -18.50 14.39
N PRO A 47 13.83 -19.60 14.02
CA PRO A 47 14.06 -20.69 14.95
C PRO A 47 14.97 -20.27 16.10
N THR A 48 14.79 -20.89 17.27
CA THR A 48 15.71 -20.74 18.42
C THR A 48 16.97 -21.59 18.20
N ILE A 49 18.04 -21.34 18.97
CA ILE A 49 19.30 -22.10 18.86
C ILE A 49 19.09 -23.61 19.03
N ASP A 50 18.11 -24.03 19.84
CA ASP A 50 17.80 -25.44 20.11
C ASP A 50 16.77 -26.03 19.12
N ALA A 51 16.35 -25.25 18.13
CA ALA A 51 15.36 -25.69 17.15
C ALA A 51 15.92 -26.77 16.22
N PRO A 52 15.08 -27.71 15.75
CA PRO A 52 15.52 -28.74 14.82
C PRO A 52 15.86 -28.14 13.44
N ASP A 53 16.88 -28.70 12.77
CA ASP A 53 17.37 -28.25 11.45
C ASP A 53 16.26 -28.03 10.41
N ARG A 54 15.18 -28.82 10.45
CA ARG A 54 14.03 -28.67 9.55
C ARG A 54 13.36 -27.30 9.62
N GLU A 55 13.40 -26.62 10.77
CA GLU A 55 12.84 -25.29 10.95
C GLU A 55 13.72 -24.23 10.30
N PHE A 56 15.04 -24.37 10.42
CA PHE A 56 16.01 -23.55 9.70
C PHE A 56 15.91 -23.76 8.19
N VAL A 57 15.79 -25.00 7.72
CA VAL A 57 15.58 -25.32 6.29
C VAL A 57 14.23 -24.79 5.79
N ALA A 58 13.19 -24.81 6.61
CA ALA A 58 11.89 -24.24 6.23
C ALA A 58 11.94 -22.71 6.11
N LEU A 59 12.61 -22.03 7.05
CA LEU A 59 12.82 -20.58 6.99
C LEU A 59 13.73 -20.22 5.81
N GLU A 60 14.84 -20.92 5.62
CA GLU A 60 15.76 -20.69 4.52
C GLU A 60 15.08 -20.94 3.17
N ARG A 61 14.32 -22.04 3.04
CA ARG A 61 13.53 -22.30 1.84
C ARG A 61 12.48 -21.21 1.62
N TRP A 62 11.87 -20.69 2.68
CA TRP A 62 10.95 -19.55 2.60
C TRP A 62 11.67 -18.29 2.12
N ASP A 63 12.74 -17.87 2.77
CA ASP A 63 13.47 -16.66 2.45
C ASP A 63 14.13 -16.73 1.05
N ASN A 64 14.66 -17.90 0.66
CA ASN A 64 15.26 -18.15 -0.66
C ASN A 64 14.24 -18.37 -1.78
N SER A 65 12.96 -18.56 -1.46
CA SER A 65 11.93 -18.80 -2.46
C SER A 65 11.54 -17.52 -3.19
N ASN A 66 12.45 -17.00 -4.02
CA ASN A 66 12.29 -15.80 -4.85
C ASN A 66 11.61 -14.64 -4.10
N LEU A 67 11.66 -14.63 -2.76
CA LEU A 67 10.74 -13.84 -1.94
C LEU A 67 11.16 -12.39 -2.01
N ARG A 68 12.48 -12.17 -2.06
CA ARG A 68 13.05 -10.88 -2.39
C ARG A 68 12.60 -10.38 -3.76
N GLN A 69 12.66 -11.21 -4.78
CA GLN A 69 12.23 -10.82 -6.13
C GLN A 69 10.72 -10.60 -6.24
N ILE A 70 9.90 -11.40 -5.55
CA ILE A 70 8.45 -11.20 -5.47
C ILE A 70 8.16 -9.89 -4.74
N MET A 71 8.78 -9.64 -3.60
CA MET A 71 8.58 -8.41 -2.82
C MET A 71 9.06 -7.17 -3.56
N ASP A 72 10.25 -7.21 -4.16
CA ASP A 72 10.80 -6.09 -4.93
C ASP A 72 9.89 -5.75 -6.13
N ASN A 73 9.35 -6.76 -6.82
CA ASN A 73 8.40 -6.53 -7.92
C ASN A 73 7.02 -6.06 -7.43
N LEU A 74 6.52 -6.55 -6.29
CA LEU A 74 5.29 -6.04 -5.69
C LEU A 74 5.48 -4.57 -5.26
N GLU A 75 6.63 -4.23 -4.69
CA GLU A 75 6.98 -2.86 -4.33
C GLU A 75 7.12 -1.96 -5.58
N GLU A 76 7.70 -2.45 -6.67
CA GLU A 76 7.71 -1.71 -7.95
C GLU A 76 6.29 -1.47 -8.48
N MET A 77 5.42 -2.48 -8.42
CA MET A 77 4.07 -2.40 -8.99
C MET A 77 3.11 -1.57 -8.12
N PHE A 78 3.19 -1.69 -6.80
CA PHE A 78 2.25 -1.07 -5.87
C PHE A 78 2.83 0.11 -5.09
N GLY A 79 4.15 0.21 -4.96
CA GLY A 79 4.82 1.28 -4.24
C GLY A 79 4.54 2.64 -4.88
N GLU A 80 4.73 2.76 -6.21
CA GLU A 80 4.43 4.00 -6.93
C GLU A 80 2.95 4.37 -6.87
N GLN A 81 2.04 3.39 -7.00
CA GLN A 81 0.59 3.63 -6.95
C GLN A 81 0.15 4.10 -5.56
N THR A 82 0.70 3.49 -4.51
CA THR A 82 0.43 3.87 -3.10
C THR A 82 0.96 5.28 -2.83
N ILE A 83 2.16 5.61 -3.30
CA ILE A 83 2.75 6.96 -3.21
C ILE A 83 1.91 7.98 -3.99
N GLN A 84 1.47 7.63 -5.19
CA GLN A 84 0.67 8.50 -6.05
C GLN A 84 -0.70 8.78 -5.41
N ALA A 85 -1.43 7.75 -4.98
CA ALA A 85 -2.72 7.89 -4.30
C ALA A 85 -2.59 8.72 -3.01
N LYS A 86 -1.55 8.44 -2.21
CA LYS A 86 -1.20 9.24 -1.02
C LYS A 86 -0.94 10.70 -1.38
N THR A 87 -0.16 10.96 -2.43
CA THR A 87 0.17 12.30 -2.90
C THR A 87 -1.05 13.05 -3.41
N ASP A 88 -1.94 12.37 -4.13
CA ASP A 88 -3.17 12.96 -4.69
C ASP A 88 -4.17 13.29 -3.59
N ALA A 89 -4.32 12.43 -2.58
CA ALA A 89 -5.11 12.73 -1.38
C ALA A 89 -4.56 13.96 -0.63
N ILE A 90 -3.24 14.04 -0.43
CA ILE A 90 -2.59 15.20 0.21
C ILE A 90 -2.78 16.47 -0.63
N LYS A 91 -2.63 16.41 -1.96
CA LYS A 91 -2.89 17.54 -2.86
C LYS A 91 -4.36 17.96 -2.82
N GLY A 92 -5.29 17.01 -2.79
CA GLY A 92 -6.72 17.25 -2.65
C GLY A 92 -7.04 18.01 -1.36
N LEU A 93 -6.42 17.60 -0.25
CA LEU A 93 -6.51 18.28 1.04
C LEU A 93 -5.92 19.70 0.99
N MET A 94 -4.69 19.85 0.49
CA MET A 94 -4.01 21.16 0.40
C MET A 94 -4.76 22.16 -0.46
N ASN A 95 -5.48 21.69 -1.49
CA ASN A 95 -6.31 22.51 -2.36
C ASN A 95 -7.75 22.66 -1.84
N CYS A 96 -8.12 21.96 -0.77
CA CYS A 96 -9.43 22.09 -0.15
C CYS A 96 -9.50 23.44 0.57
N ARG A 97 -10.40 24.32 0.12
CA ARG A 97 -10.71 25.59 0.78
C ARG A 97 -12.21 25.68 0.97
N GLN A 98 -12.62 26.05 2.17
CA GLN A 98 -14.02 26.33 2.46
C GLN A 98 -14.45 27.54 1.60
N LYS A 99 -15.52 27.37 0.84
CA LYS A 99 -16.12 28.48 0.10
C LYS A 99 -16.96 29.33 1.04
N ILE A 100 -16.99 30.64 0.78
CA ILE A 100 -17.84 31.58 1.52
C ILE A 100 -19.29 31.11 1.43
N GLY A 101 -19.98 31.04 2.57
CA GLY A 101 -21.36 30.59 2.68
C GLY A 101 -21.55 29.06 2.73
N THR A 102 -20.52 28.25 2.53
CA THR A 102 -20.61 26.79 2.73
C THR A 102 -20.60 26.46 4.23
N PRO A 103 -21.56 25.67 4.74
CA PRO A 103 -21.57 25.25 6.14
C PRO A 103 -20.29 24.50 6.53
N ILE A 104 -19.72 24.83 7.68
CA ILE A 104 -18.49 24.20 8.19
C ILE A 104 -18.64 22.68 8.26
N LYS A 105 -19.79 22.17 8.69
CA LYS A 105 -20.06 20.73 8.76
C LYS A 105 -19.88 20.04 7.40
N GLU A 106 -20.35 20.67 6.32
CA GLU A 106 -20.22 20.13 4.97
C GLU A 106 -18.77 20.12 4.52
N HIS A 107 -18.06 21.23 4.74
CA HIS A 107 -16.63 21.34 4.45
C HIS A 107 -15.80 20.32 5.23
N MET A 108 -16.06 20.18 6.53
CA MET A 108 -15.37 19.24 7.41
C MET A 108 -15.56 17.79 6.97
N MET A 109 -16.74 17.40 6.49
CA MET A 109 -16.93 16.05 5.94
C MET A 109 -16.01 15.78 4.75
N LYS A 110 -15.82 16.77 3.87
CA LYS A 110 -14.92 16.66 2.72
C LYS A 110 -13.44 16.58 3.15
N VAL A 111 -13.04 17.38 4.12
CA VAL A 111 -11.68 17.35 4.70
C VAL A 111 -11.38 16.01 5.37
N MET A 112 -12.34 15.49 6.15
CA MET A 112 -12.22 14.17 6.79
C MET A 112 -12.13 13.03 5.77
N ALA A 113 -12.82 13.14 4.63
CA ALA A 113 -12.71 12.17 3.54
C ALA A 113 -11.28 12.12 2.97
N TYR A 114 -10.66 13.28 2.67
CA TYR A 114 -9.27 13.31 2.19
C TYR A 114 -8.26 12.82 3.22
N LEU A 115 -8.45 13.16 4.51
CA LEU A 115 -7.58 12.65 5.59
C LEU A 115 -7.69 11.13 5.71
N SER A 116 -8.91 10.59 5.68
CA SER A 116 -9.16 9.16 5.74
C SER A 116 -8.56 8.44 4.53
N GLU A 117 -8.70 9.02 3.33
CA GLU A 117 -8.10 8.50 2.11
C GLU A 117 -6.57 8.53 2.15
N ALA A 118 -5.96 9.61 2.63
CA ALA A 118 -4.51 9.70 2.78
C ALA A 118 -3.99 8.64 3.78
N GLN A 119 -4.67 8.47 4.92
CA GLN A 119 -4.30 7.47 5.94
C GLN A 119 -4.49 6.03 5.45
N ALA A 120 -5.59 5.74 4.73
CA ALA A 120 -5.83 4.44 4.11
C ALA A 120 -4.74 4.08 3.08
N ASN A 121 -4.13 5.08 2.46
CA ASN A 121 -3.00 4.95 1.54
C ASN A 121 -1.62 5.07 2.23
N GLY A 122 -1.54 4.89 3.56
CA GLY A 122 -0.28 4.84 4.30
C GLY A 122 0.34 6.21 4.62
N ALA A 123 -0.45 7.29 4.67
CA ALA A 123 0.00 8.53 5.29
C ALA A 123 -0.03 8.43 6.81
N GLU A 124 1.13 8.63 7.43
CA GLU A 124 1.24 8.83 8.87
C GLU A 124 1.12 10.33 9.15
N ILE A 125 -0.03 10.74 9.67
CA ILE A 125 -0.30 12.13 10.03
C ILE A 125 -0.72 12.15 11.49
N ASP A 126 0.11 12.74 12.35
CA ASP A 126 -0.21 12.86 13.77
C ASP A 126 -1.37 13.84 14.00
N ALA A 127 -2.00 13.75 15.18
CA ALA A 127 -3.18 14.55 15.50
C ALA A 127 -2.94 16.06 15.47
N ALA A 128 -1.74 16.53 15.86
CA ALA A 128 -1.43 17.96 15.83
C ALA A 128 -1.30 18.46 14.38
N THR A 129 -0.65 17.68 13.53
CA THR A 129 -0.56 17.97 12.09
C THR A 129 -1.94 17.94 11.42
N GLN A 130 -2.80 16.98 11.77
CA GLN A 130 -4.18 16.94 11.25
C GLN A 130 -4.97 18.19 11.63
N LEU A 131 -4.87 18.65 12.88
CA LEU A 131 -5.50 19.89 13.33
C LEU A 131 -5.02 21.10 12.52
N VAL A 132 -3.71 21.26 12.35
CA VAL A 132 -3.13 22.35 11.55
C VAL A 132 -3.64 22.30 10.11
N MET A 133 -3.67 21.12 9.49
CA MET A 133 -4.20 20.94 8.13
C MET A 133 -5.67 21.35 8.04
N VAL A 134 -6.52 20.94 9.00
CA VAL A 134 -7.93 21.32 9.04
C VAL A 134 -8.07 22.84 9.09
N PHE A 135 -7.37 23.52 10.01
CA PHE A 135 -7.45 24.97 10.14
C PHE A 135 -7.05 25.70 8.86
N GLN A 136 -6.01 25.22 8.16
CA GLN A 136 -5.56 25.81 6.90
C GLN A 136 -6.57 25.69 5.75
N THR A 137 -7.58 24.83 5.87
CA THR A 137 -8.64 24.68 4.85
C THR A 137 -9.83 25.60 5.09
N LEU A 138 -9.98 26.20 6.28
CA LEU A 138 -11.12 27.05 6.63
C LEU A 138 -11.01 28.43 5.98
N SER A 139 -12.14 29.09 5.76
CA SER A 139 -12.16 30.48 5.27
C SER A 139 -11.64 31.41 6.37
N LYS A 140 -11.03 32.54 5.99
CA LYS A 140 -10.63 33.61 6.92
C LYS A 140 -11.82 34.20 7.69
N ASP A 141 -13.04 34.02 7.20
CA ASP A 141 -14.25 34.42 7.91
C ASP A 141 -14.53 33.58 9.17
N PHE A 142 -13.84 32.44 9.32
CA PHE A 142 -13.88 31.64 10.54
C PHE A 142 -13.03 32.26 11.66
N ASP A 143 -11.97 33.00 11.34
CA ASP A 143 -11.14 33.72 12.34
C ASP A 143 -11.88 34.93 12.96
N LEU A 144 -13.11 35.23 12.50
CA LEU A 144 -13.94 36.35 12.94
C LEU A 144 -14.96 35.98 14.04
N PHE A 145 -14.93 34.76 14.59
CA PHE A 145 -15.80 34.30 15.67
C PHE A 145 -15.03 33.81 16.90
#